data_AF-A0AAE4EAP7-F1
#
_entry.id   AF-A0AAE4EAP7-F1
#
_cell.length_a   1.000
_cell.length_b   1.000
_cell.length_c   1.000
_cell.angle_alpha   90.00
_cell.angle_beta   90.00
_cell.angle_gamma   90.00
#
_symmetry.space_group_name_H-M   'P 1'
#
loop_
_entity.id
_entity.type
_entity.pdbx_description
1 polymer ?
#
loop_
_entity_poly.entity_id
_entity_poly.type
_entity_poly.pdbx_seq_one_letter_code
_entity_poly.pdbx_strand_id
1 'polypeptide(L)'
;MMDENKMQAQKHIEKVVEKYRGDEGKDNFRWVVKPTFVIPGSGYGIGIVLVFVFLFGIGFKLYDYGRYNFLVIIITCAPLVLMLLFRVVASKCKYFQEKSWVNDEVSDEDILLLCENEDLRPLIKDEIEHGYKLTYTSLLEELPDYLSRIEAYHAKKERSALVRKIDEII
;
A
#
# COMPACT_ATOMS: atom_id res chain seq x y z
N MET A 1 13.22 26.93 10.03
CA MET A 1 12.23 27.78 9.32
C MET A 1 12.04 27.10 7.98
N MET A 2 10.84 26.62 7.67
CA MET A 2 10.60 25.88 6.42
C MET A 2 10.64 26.86 5.25
N ASP A 3 11.48 26.58 4.26
CA ASP A 3 11.67 27.41 3.07
C ASP A 3 10.33 27.60 2.34
N GLU A 4 10.07 28.78 1.81
CA GLU A 4 8.78 29.15 1.19
C GLU A 4 8.44 28.22 0.02
N ASN A 5 9.48 27.77 -0.69
CA ASN A 5 9.40 26.80 -1.78
C ASN A 5 8.93 25.41 -1.31
N LYS A 6 9.44 24.93 -0.16
CA LYS A 6 9.01 23.65 0.44
C LYS A 6 7.54 23.70 0.85
N MET A 7 7.09 24.83 1.38
CA MET A 7 5.69 25.02 1.76
C MET A 7 4.78 25.05 0.52
N GLN A 8 5.23 25.63 -0.60
CA GLN A 8 4.47 25.63 -1.85
C GLN A 8 4.40 24.23 -2.49
N ALA A 9 5.49 23.47 -2.46
CA ALA A 9 5.54 22.09 -2.95
C ALA A 9 4.61 21.18 -2.12
N GLN A 10 4.69 21.27 -0.80
CA GLN A 10 3.79 20.56 0.10
C GLN A 10 2.32 20.87 -0.19
N LYS A 11 1.96 22.15 -0.31
CA LYS A 11 0.58 22.56 -0.63
C LYS A 11 0.09 22.03 -1.97
N HIS A 12 0.96 21.96 -2.99
CA HIS A 12 0.58 21.39 -4.28
C HIS A 12 0.24 19.91 -4.19
N ILE A 13 1.10 19.13 -3.52
CA ILE A 13 0.87 17.70 -3.30
C ILE A 13 -0.41 17.49 -2.48
N GLU A 14 -0.55 18.19 -1.36
CA GLU A 14 -1.73 18.08 -0.49
C GLU A 14 -3.02 18.43 -1.23
N LYS A 15 -3.03 19.51 -2.04
CA LYS A 15 -4.20 19.94 -2.80
C LYS A 15 -4.64 18.91 -3.84
N VAL A 16 -3.69 18.31 -4.57
CA VAL A 16 -3.98 17.28 -5.58
C VAL A 16 -4.57 16.04 -4.91
N VAL A 17 -4.00 15.62 -3.78
CA VAL A 17 -4.48 14.46 -3.04
C VAL A 17 -5.83 14.74 -2.35
N GLU A 18 -6.04 15.94 -1.82
CA GLU A 18 -7.32 16.35 -1.23
C GLU A 18 -8.43 16.36 -2.28
N LYS A 19 -8.16 16.87 -3.49
CA LYS A 19 -9.10 16.83 -4.62
C LYS A 19 -9.52 15.39 -4.95
N TYR A 20 -8.57 14.46 -5.01
CA TYR A 20 -8.88 13.04 -5.25
C TYR A 20 -9.70 12.42 -4.09
N ARG A 21 -9.33 12.70 -2.83
CA ARG A 21 -9.96 12.10 -1.66
C ARG A 21 -11.32 12.72 -1.29
N GLY A 22 -11.55 13.98 -1.70
CA GLY A 22 -12.76 14.75 -1.45
C GLY A 22 -13.83 14.65 -2.54
N ASP A 23 -13.54 13.98 -3.66
CA ASP A 23 -14.53 13.71 -4.71
C ASP A 23 -15.55 12.67 -4.21
N GLU A 24 -16.64 13.14 -3.61
CA GLU A 24 -17.73 12.34 -3.02
C GLU A 24 -18.47 11.45 -4.05
N GLY A 25 -18.27 11.70 -5.35
CA GLY A 25 -18.96 10.97 -6.44
C GLY A 25 -18.38 9.60 -6.77
N LYS A 26 -17.21 9.25 -6.23
CA LYS A 26 -16.55 7.97 -6.45
C LYS A 26 -16.43 7.25 -5.11
N ASP A 27 -16.74 5.95 -5.07
CA ASP A 27 -16.38 5.05 -3.96
C ASP A 27 -14.85 4.89 -3.91
N ASN A 28 -14.14 5.99 -3.62
CA ASN A 28 -12.69 6.14 -3.76
C ASN A 28 -11.91 5.31 -2.75
N PHE A 29 -12.59 4.70 -1.78
CA PHE A 29 -11.93 3.82 -0.84
C PHE A 29 -12.79 2.61 -0.48
N ARG A 30 -12.09 1.54 -0.11
CA ARG A 30 -12.68 0.32 0.45
C ARG A 30 -11.86 -0.10 1.66
N TRP A 31 -12.55 -0.67 2.65
CA TRP A 31 -11.89 -1.33 3.75
C TRP A 31 -11.42 -2.70 3.30
N VAL A 32 -10.12 -2.92 3.33
CA VAL A 32 -9.50 -4.22 3.00
C VAL A 32 -8.82 -4.78 4.24
N VAL A 33 -8.77 -6.10 4.35
CA VAL A 33 -7.99 -6.75 5.41
C VAL A 33 -6.51 -6.47 5.14
N LYS A 34 -5.77 -6.01 6.16
CA LYS A 34 -4.34 -5.71 6.01
C LYS A 34 -3.60 -6.93 5.47
N PRO A 35 -2.64 -6.77 4.53
CA PRO A 35 -1.88 -7.87 3.93
C PRO A 35 -1.29 -8.85 4.96
N THR A 36 -0.86 -8.34 6.12
CA THR A 36 -0.31 -9.13 7.23
C THR A 36 -1.31 -10.13 7.86
N PHE A 37 -2.61 -9.88 7.72
CA PHE A 37 -3.69 -10.74 8.23
C PHE A 37 -4.43 -11.49 7.12
N VAL A 38 -4.04 -11.33 5.85
CA VAL A 38 -4.61 -12.08 4.74
C VAL A 38 -4.01 -13.48 4.74
N ILE A 39 -4.85 -14.49 4.95
CA ILE A 39 -4.45 -15.89 4.78
C ILE A 39 -4.34 -16.16 3.26
N PRO A 40 -3.20 -16.65 2.75
CA PRO A 40 -3.04 -16.93 1.33
C PRO A 40 -4.01 -18.02 0.86
N GLY A 41 -4.51 -17.89 -0.37
CA GLY A 41 -5.49 -18.82 -0.95
C GLY A 41 -5.04 -20.29 -0.96
N SER A 42 -3.73 -20.53 -1.10
CA SER A 42 -3.12 -21.86 -1.03
C SER A 42 -3.28 -22.53 0.34
N GLY A 43 -3.25 -21.76 1.43
CA GLY A 43 -3.46 -22.27 2.78
C GLY A 43 -4.87 -22.83 3.00
N TYR A 44 -5.89 -22.18 2.41
CA TYR A 44 -7.26 -22.68 2.42
C TYR A 44 -7.41 -23.95 1.59
N GLY A 45 -6.78 -24.00 0.40
CA GLY A 45 -6.82 -25.18 -0.46
C GLY A 45 -6.27 -26.43 0.23
N ILE A 46 -5.10 -26.31 0.88
CA ILE A 46 -4.47 -27.40 1.63
C ILE A 46 -5.37 -27.86 2.79
N GLY A 47 -5.91 -26.90 3.56
CA GLY A 47 -6.81 -27.22 4.67
C GLY A 47 -8.07 -27.97 4.23
N ILE A 48 -8.69 -27.55 3.12
CA ILE A 48 -9.88 -28.20 2.56
C ILE A 48 -9.55 -29.62 2.11
N VAL A 49 -8.46 -29.81 1.36
CA VAL A 49 -8.03 -31.14 0.87
C VAL A 49 -7.78 -32.09 2.05
N LEU A 50 -7.08 -31.64 3.09
CA LEU A 50 -6.80 -32.47 4.27
C LEU A 50 -8.08 -32.90 5.00
N VAL A 51 -9.03 -31.98 5.18
CA VAL A 51 -10.33 -32.31 5.80
C VAL A 51 -11.11 -33.30 4.92
N PHE A 52 -11.13 -33.12 3.60
CA PHE A 52 -11.81 -34.04 2.69
C PHE A 52 -11.20 -35.44 2.67
N VAL A 53 -9.87 -35.55 2.55
CA VAL A 53 -9.15 -36.84 2.59
C VAL A 53 -9.42 -37.56 3.91
N PHE A 54 -9.41 -36.81 5.02
CA PHE A 54 -9.67 -37.36 6.35
C PHE A 54 -11.10 -37.87 6.50
N LEU A 55 -12.11 -37.09 6.10
CA LEU A 55 -13.52 -37.49 6.13
C LEU A 55 -13.79 -38.69 5.21
N PHE A 56 -13.15 -38.74 4.04
CA PHE A 56 -13.27 -39.86 3.10
C PHE A 56 -12.66 -41.15 3.66
N GLY A 57 -11.51 -41.06 4.32
CA GLY A 57 -10.87 -42.18 5.02
C GLY A 57 -11.74 -42.76 6.15
N ILE A 58 -12.49 -41.91 6.86
CA ILE A 58 -13.50 -42.34 7.85
C ILE A 58 -14.67 -43.06 7.16
N GLY A 59 -15.21 -42.50 6.07
CA GLY A 59 -16.34 -43.08 5.33
C GLY A 59 -16.04 -44.46 4.73
N PHE A 60 -14.80 -44.69 4.29
CA PHE A 60 -14.35 -45.98 3.73
C PHE A 60 -13.96 -47.03 4.79
N LYS A 61 -14.07 -46.72 6.09
CA LYS A 61 -13.60 -47.59 7.19
C LYS A 61 -12.16 -48.08 7.00
N LEU A 62 -11.31 -47.28 6.34
CA LEU A 62 -9.89 -47.59 6.11
C LEU A 62 -9.10 -47.64 7.42
N TYR A 63 -9.68 -47.11 8.50
CA TYR A 63 -9.10 -47.08 9.83
C TYR A 63 -10.17 -47.44 10.86
N ASP A 64 -9.81 -48.33 11.79
CA ASP A 64 -10.70 -48.84 12.85
C ASP A 64 -10.86 -47.80 13.99
N TYR A 65 -11.51 -46.68 13.67
CA TYR A 65 -11.61 -45.49 14.54
C TYR A 65 -12.73 -45.54 15.59
N GLY A 66 -13.33 -46.70 15.84
CA GLY A 66 -14.52 -46.87 16.71
C GLY A 66 -14.40 -46.32 18.14
N ARG A 67 -13.20 -45.94 18.60
CA ARG A 67 -12.92 -45.41 19.95
C ARG A 67 -12.45 -43.94 20.02
N TYR A 68 -12.02 -43.34 18.90
CA TYR A 68 -11.38 -42.01 18.88
C TYR A 68 -12.15 -40.95 18.05
N ASN A 69 -13.35 -41.28 17.58
CA ASN A 69 -14.09 -40.53 16.56
C ASN A 69 -14.21 -39.03 16.82
N PHE A 70 -14.68 -38.59 18.00
CA PHE A 70 -15.03 -37.18 18.16
C PHE A 70 -13.82 -36.24 18.34
N LEU A 71 -12.85 -36.63 19.19
CA LEU A 71 -11.67 -35.80 19.47
C LEU A 71 -10.77 -35.65 18.25
N VAL A 72 -10.56 -36.71 17.48
CA VAL A 72 -9.71 -36.64 16.28
C VAL A 72 -10.40 -35.82 15.20
N ILE A 73 -11.72 -35.99 14.99
CA ILE A 73 -12.48 -35.13 14.06
C ILE A 73 -12.39 -33.66 14.48
N ILE A 74 -12.49 -33.34 15.77
CA ILE A 74 -12.31 -31.96 16.26
C ILE A 74 -10.90 -31.47 15.95
N ILE A 75 -9.85 -32.22 16.28
CA ILE A 75 -8.46 -31.79 16.07
C ILE A 75 -8.17 -31.56 14.58
N THR A 76 -8.72 -32.39 13.70
CA THR A 76 -8.52 -32.25 12.25
C THR A 76 -9.35 -31.10 11.64
N CYS A 77 -10.59 -30.89 12.10
CA CYS A 77 -11.47 -29.87 11.54
C CYS A 77 -11.32 -28.49 12.20
N ALA A 78 -10.92 -28.42 13.47
CA ALA A 78 -10.83 -27.17 14.24
C ALA A 78 -9.90 -26.13 13.59
N PRO A 79 -8.71 -26.48 13.04
CA PRO A 79 -7.87 -25.50 12.36
C PRO A 79 -8.59 -24.85 11.18
N LEU A 80 -9.32 -25.62 10.36
CA LEU A 80 -10.07 -25.10 9.22
C LEU A 80 -11.20 -24.18 9.69
N VAL A 81 -11.96 -24.59 10.71
CA VAL A 81 -13.03 -23.79 11.29
C VAL A 81 -12.48 -22.48 11.88
N LEU A 82 -11.36 -22.53 12.60
CA LEU A 82 -10.69 -21.35 13.16
C LEU A 82 -10.19 -20.42 12.06
N MET A 83 -9.63 -20.93 10.96
CA MET A 83 -9.20 -20.11 9.82
C MET A 83 -10.39 -19.42 9.12
N LEU A 84 -11.53 -20.10 8.99
CA LEU A 84 -12.75 -19.52 8.43
C LEU A 84 -13.34 -18.45 9.36
N LEU A 85 -13.42 -18.74 10.66
CA LEU A 85 -13.86 -17.76 11.67
C LEU A 85 -12.94 -16.55 11.70
N PHE A 86 -11.62 -16.74 11.66
CA PHE A 86 -10.65 -15.65 11.61
C PHE A 86 -10.87 -14.78 10.38
N ARG A 87 -11.12 -15.36 9.21
CA ARG A 87 -11.45 -14.59 8.00
C ARG A 87 -12.69 -13.71 8.18
N VAL A 88 -13.74 -14.27 8.77
CA VAL A 88 -14.97 -13.52 9.05
C VAL A 88 -14.68 -12.39 10.04
N VAL A 89 -13.98 -12.67 11.14
CA VAL A 89 -13.60 -11.66 12.13
C VAL A 89 -12.73 -10.56 11.51
N ALA A 90 -11.70 -10.93 10.73
CA ALA A 90 -10.80 -9.98 10.08
C ALA A 90 -11.52 -9.08 9.06
N SER A 91 -12.53 -9.61 8.36
CA SER A 91 -13.36 -8.83 7.41
C SER A 91 -14.45 -7.97 8.05
N LYS A 92 -14.72 -8.13 9.36
CA LYS A 92 -15.74 -7.36 10.09
C LYS A 92 -15.16 -6.41 11.13
N CYS A 93 -13.97 -6.70 11.65
CA CYS A 93 -13.34 -5.91 12.69
C CYS A 93 -12.35 -4.90 12.10
N LYS A 94 -12.59 -3.61 12.36
CA LYS A 94 -11.79 -2.49 11.86
C LYS A 94 -10.30 -2.56 12.25
N TYR A 95 -9.96 -3.25 13.34
CA TYR A 95 -8.57 -3.43 13.77
C TYR A 95 -7.72 -4.15 12.71
N PHE A 96 -8.30 -5.14 12.04
CA PHE A 96 -7.65 -5.93 10.99
C PHE A 96 -7.78 -5.32 9.60
N GLN A 97 -8.45 -4.17 9.49
CA GLN A 97 -8.69 -3.52 8.22
C GLN A 97 -7.84 -2.27 8.07
N GLU A 98 -7.53 -1.95 6.82
CA GLU A 98 -6.95 -0.67 6.42
C GLU A 98 -7.78 -0.06 5.29
N LYS A 99 -7.68 1.26 5.18
CA LYS A 99 -8.32 2.02 4.12
C LYS A 99 -7.46 1.87 2.86
N SER A 100 -7.99 1.20 1.85
CA SER A 100 -7.36 1.09 0.53
C SER A 100 -8.09 2.02 -0.43
N TRP A 101 -7.34 2.89 -1.10
CA TRP A 101 -7.87 3.79 -2.12
C TRP A 101 -8.03 3.06 -3.46
N VAL A 102 -9.11 3.37 -4.18
CA VAL A 102 -9.50 2.73 -5.45
C VAL A 102 -9.14 3.67 -6.60
N ASN A 103 -8.43 3.16 -7.60
CA ASN A 103 -7.84 4.00 -8.67
C ASN A 103 -6.93 5.10 -8.09
N ASP A 104 -6.03 4.70 -7.17
CA ASP A 104 -5.10 5.60 -6.49
C ASP A 104 -4.01 6.17 -7.42
N GLU A 105 -4.06 5.86 -8.71
CA GLU A 105 -3.10 6.33 -9.72
C GLU A 105 -3.34 7.81 -10.02
N VAL A 106 -2.27 8.60 -10.05
CA VAL A 106 -2.37 10.03 -10.33
C VAL A 106 -2.75 10.24 -11.79
N SER A 107 -3.82 11.02 -12.02
CA SER A 107 -4.26 11.35 -13.37
C SER A 107 -3.26 12.24 -14.11
N ASP A 108 -3.21 12.17 -15.44
CA ASP A 108 -2.34 13.02 -16.27
C ASP A 108 -2.57 14.51 -15.99
N GLU A 109 -3.83 14.92 -15.76
CA GLU A 109 -4.20 16.30 -15.40
C GLU A 109 -3.58 16.73 -14.07
N ASP A 110 -3.59 15.84 -13.08
CA ASP A 110 -3.03 16.12 -11.76
C ASP A 110 -1.49 16.07 -11.79
N ILE A 111 -0.87 15.26 -12.66
CA ILE A 111 0.57 15.29 -12.92
C ILE A 111 0.98 16.66 -13.47
N LEU A 112 0.20 17.23 -14.40
CA LEU A 112 0.46 18.57 -14.93
C LEU A 112 0.35 19.64 -13.84
N LEU A 113 -0.64 19.54 -12.95
CA LEU A 113 -0.78 20.43 -11.79
C LEU A 113 0.41 20.33 -10.84
N LEU A 114 0.91 19.12 -10.55
CA LEU A 114 2.13 18.92 -9.75
C LEU A 114 3.35 19.58 -10.41
N CYS A 115 3.44 19.52 -11.74
CA CYS A 115 4.52 20.13 -12.52
C CYS A 115 4.43 21.66 -12.64
N GLU A 116 3.35 22.31 -12.19
CA GLU A 116 3.27 23.77 -12.13
C GLU A 116 4.30 24.34 -11.15
N ASN A 117 4.63 23.60 -10.09
CA ASN A 117 5.70 23.95 -9.18
C ASN A 117 7.08 23.59 -9.80
N GLU A 118 7.96 24.59 -9.91
CA GLU A 118 9.27 24.44 -10.57
C GLU A 118 10.19 23.43 -9.88
N ASP A 119 10.06 23.26 -8.56
CA ASP A 119 10.92 22.39 -7.75
C ASP A 119 10.40 20.93 -7.73
N LEU A 120 9.09 20.72 -7.88
CA LEU A 120 8.48 19.39 -8.01
C LEU A 120 8.63 18.81 -9.43
N ARG A 121 8.55 19.65 -10.46
CA ARG A 121 8.64 19.23 -11.87
C ARG A 121 9.83 18.29 -12.18
N PRO A 122 11.08 18.58 -11.78
CA PRO A 122 12.20 17.68 -12.07
C PRO A 122 12.08 16.33 -11.34
N LEU A 123 11.49 16.30 -10.14
CA LEU A 123 11.35 15.09 -9.33
C LEU A 123 10.27 14.15 -9.89
N ILE A 124 9.12 14.72 -10.25
CA ILE A 124 8.02 13.96 -10.88
C ILE A 124 8.44 13.44 -12.25
N LYS A 125 9.18 14.25 -13.04
CA LYS A 125 9.71 13.82 -14.32
C LYS A 125 10.68 12.64 -14.17
N ASP A 126 11.58 12.70 -13.21
CA ASP A 126 12.54 11.63 -12.89
C ASP A 126 11.82 10.32 -12.57
N GLU A 127 10.77 10.37 -11.76
CA GLU A 127 10.01 9.18 -11.39
C GLU A 127 9.27 8.53 -12.56
N ILE A 128 8.67 9.35 -13.44
CA ILE A 128 8.00 8.87 -14.64
C ILE A 128 9.02 8.24 -15.61
N GLU A 129 10.19 8.83 -15.79
CA GLU A 129 11.26 8.29 -16.66
C GLU A 129 11.80 6.95 -16.16
N HIS A 130 11.87 6.76 -14.84
CA HIS A 130 12.26 5.48 -14.24
C HIS A 130 11.14 4.43 -14.24
N GLY A 131 9.94 4.77 -14.74
CA GLY A 131 8.80 3.88 -14.79
C GLY A 131 8.14 3.63 -13.43
N TYR A 132 8.39 4.49 -12.44
CA TYR A 132 7.70 4.41 -11.16
C TYR A 132 6.24 4.84 -11.33
N LYS A 133 5.36 4.07 -10.68
CA LYS A 133 3.93 4.32 -10.71
C LYS A 133 3.56 5.30 -9.61
N LEU A 134 3.22 6.52 -9.99
CA LEU A 134 2.82 7.58 -9.07
C LEU A 134 1.40 7.33 -8.54
N THR A 135 1.24 7.27 -7.22
CA THR A 135 -0.09 7.17 -6.60
C THR A 135 -0.34 8.33 -5.63
N TYR A 136 -1.60 8.70 -5.42
CA TYR A 136 -1.94 9.76 -4.46
C TYR A 136 -1.54 9.37 -3.03
N THR A 137 -1.50 8.07 -2.70
CA THR A 137 -0.96 7.57 -1.44
C THR A 137 0.56 7.72 -1.37
N SER A 138 1.30 7.31 -2.41
CA SER A 138 2.76 7.42 -2.42
C SER A 138 3.22 8.87 -2.32
N LEU A 139 2.54 9.80 -3.01
CA LEU A 139 2.80 11.24 -2.93
C LEU A 139 2.75 11.81 -1.50
N LEU A 140 1.83 11.31 -0.66
CA LEU A 140 1.73 11.75 0.74
C LEU A 140 2.72 11.03 1.66
N GLU A 141 2.94 9.74 1.45
CA GLU A 141 3.88 8.96 2.26
C GLU A 141 5.34 9.39 2.02
N GLU A 142 5.68 9.69 0.77
CA GLU A 142 7.00 10.12 0.32
C GLU A 142 7.16 11.65 0.34
N LEU A 143 6.14 12.41 0.77
CA LEU A 143 6.20 13.86 0.90
C LEU A 143 7.49 14.36 1.61
N PRO A 144 7.93 13.77 2.75
CA PRO A 144 9.18 14.18 3.38
C PRO A 144 10.41 13.96 2.49
N ASP A 145 10.41 12.90 1.67
CA ASP A 145 11.49 12.60 0.74
C ASP A 145 11.55 13.64 -0.37
N TYR A 146 10.41 13.97 -1.00
CA TYR A 146 10.34 15.06 -1.99
C TYR A 146 10.87 16.38 -1.42
N LEU A 147 10.46 16.76 -0.21
CA LEU A 147 10.93 18.00 0.42
C LEU A 147 12.43 17.97 0.70
N SER A 148 13.00 16.80 1.03
CA SER A 148 14.43 16.63 1.23
C SER A 148 15.22 16.68 -0.08
N ARG A 149 14.68 16.12 -1.17
CA ARG A 149 15.27 16.16 -2.52
C ARG A 149 15.27 17.57 -3.07
N ILE A 150 14.21 18.35 -2.84
CA ILE A 150 14.17 19.80 -3.15
C ILE A 150 15.30 20.55 -2.44
N GLU A 151 15.48 20.32 -1.14
CA GLU A 151 16.55 20.96 -0.36
C GLU A 151 17.95 20.60 -0.89
N ALA A 152 18.18 19.32 -1.15
CA ALA A 152 19.45 18.84 -1.71
C ALA A 152 19.72 19.46 -3.09
N TYR A 153 18.68 19.60 -3.91
CA TYR A 153 18.78 20.23 -5.22
C TYR A 153 19.15 21.71 -5.14
N HIS A 154 18.50 22.49 -4.27
CA HIS A 154 18.86 23.90 -4.05
C HIS A 154 20.29 24.04 -3.51
N ALA A 155 20.67 23.25 -2.51
CA ALA A 155 22.02 23.27 -1.95
C ALA A 155 23.09 22.96 -3.02
N LYS A 156 22.81 22.02 -3.94
CA LYS A 156 23.69 21.72 -5.08
C LYS A 156 23.76 22.89 -6.06
N LYS A 157 22.62 23.51 -6.40
CA LYS A 157 22.54 24.66 -7.31
C LYS A 157 23.32 25.86 -6.77
N GLU A 158 23.13 26.21 -5.50
CA GLU A 158 23.87 27.29 -4.84
C GLU A 158 25.37 27.04 -4.83
N ARG A 159 25.81 25.82 -4.48
CA ARG A 159 27.22 25.43 -4.53
C ARG A 159 27.79 25.55 -5.93
N SER A 160 27.07 25.09 -6.96
CA SER A 160 27.53 25.19 -8.34
C SER A 160 27.66 26.63 -8.83
N ALA A 161 26.74 27.52 -8.42
CA ALA A 161 26.80 28.94 -8.74
C ALA A 161 27.98 29.63 -8.05
N LEU A 162 28.28 29.24 -6.80
CA LEU A 162 29.46 29.74 -6.07
C LEU A 162 30.77 29.28 -6.70
N VAL A 163 30.87 28.00 -7.07
CA VAL A 163 32.05 27.46 -7.78
C VAL A 163 32.27 28.21 -9.08
N ARG A 164 31.22 28.40 -9.89
CA ARG A 164 31.33 29.15 -11.15
C ARG A 164 31.80 30.58 -10.95
N LYS A 165 31.34 31.26 -9.89
CA LYS A 165 31.82 32.60 -9.53
C LYS A 165 33.30 32.61 -9.11
N ILE A 166 33.78 31.57 -8.43
CA ILE A 166 35.20 31.44 -8.09
C ILE A 166 36.03 31.24 -9.36
N ASP A 167 35.58 30.38 -10.27
CA ASP A 167 36.25 30.12 -11.54
C ASP A 167 36.29 31.35 -12.46
N GLU A 168 35.29 32.24 -12.40
CA GLU A 168 35.25 33.50 -13.16
C GLU A 168 36.16 34.61 -12.57
N ILE A 169 36.65 34.45 -11.33
CA ILE A 169 37.55 35.42 -10.65
C ILE A 169 39.04 35.07 -10.87
N ILE A 170 39.36 33.82 -11.21
CA ILE A 170 40.73 33.32 -11.49
C ILE A 170 41.04 33.47 -12.98
#